data_AF-A0A024TTD4-F1
#
_entry.id   AF-A0A024TTD4-F1
#
_cell.length_a   1.000
_cell.length_b   1.000
_cell.length_c   1.000
_cell.angle_alpha   90.00
_cell.angle_beta   90.00
_cell.angle_gamma   90.00
#
_symmetry.space_group_name_H-M   'P 1'
#
loop_
_entity.id
_entity.type
_entity.pdbx_description
1 polymer ?
#
loop_
_entity_poly.entity_id
_entity_poly.type
_entity_poly.pdbx_seq_one_letter_code
_entity_poly.pdbx_strand_id
1 'polypeptide(L)'
;MINQVKEDVLSAFKDLHPGAQAFFTFDQSTNHAAFASDALRASKMNLKPGGAQARLRQGKLSDGTPQSMVFDHDHPLSGQAKGLQQVLLERGYDIKELKMPLTCKQPNVGTNRGDVLLCCARHCMASQEDFRIQMSLLEETIIQAGHICAFLPNLGYDYELTKFAHKKYKSHRRIPQLLFQEKEKLVEEMQSKREAK
;
A
#
# COMPACT_ATOMS: atom_id res chain seq x y z
N MET A 1 13.93 3.94 -9.72
CA MET A 1 13.76 3.76 -8.26
C MET A 1 13.96 2.30 -7.83
N ILE A 2 13.06 1.35 -8.13
CA ILE A 2 13.21 -0.03 -7.62
C ILE A 2 14.50 -0.71 -8.09
N ASN A 3 14.89 -0.54 -9.36
CA ASN A 3 16.15 -1.10 -9.86
C ASN A 3 17.35 -0.56 -9.08
N GLN A 4 17.41 0.74 -8.79
CA GLN A 4 18.47 1.35 -7.99
C GLN A 4 18.51 0.79 -6.55
N VAL A 5 17.34 0.55 -5.94
CA VAL A 5 17.31 -0.09 -4.61
C VAL A 5 17.90 -1.49 -4.68
N LYS A 6 17.50 -2.29 -5.68
CA LYS A 6 17.98 -3.68 -5.85
C LYS A 6 19.46 -3.77 -6.20
N GLU A 7 19.88 -3.03 -7.21
CA GLU A 7 21.18 -3.17 -7.86
C GLU A 7 22.27 -2.39 -7.12
N ASP A 8 21.93 -1.20 -6.59
CA ASP A 8 22.93 -0.33 -5.96
C ASP A 8 22.87 -0.44 -4.44
N VAL A 9 21.70 -0.15 -3.84
CA VAL A 9 21.59 0.04 -2.39
C VAL A 9 21.74 -1.27 -1.62
N LEU A 10 20.96 -2.29 -2.01
CA LEU A 10 20.98 -3.60 -1.35
C LEU A 10 22.31 -4.33 -1.59
N SER A 11 22.84 -4.21 -2.81
CA SER A 11 24.15 -4.77 -3.16
C SER A 11 25.26 -4.15 -2.31
N ALA A 12 25.36 -2.81 -2.30
CA ALA A 12 26.37 -2.12 -1.51
C ALA A 12 26.22 -2.36 0.01
N PHE A 13 24.98 -2.44 0.52
CA PHE A 13 24.75 -2.75 1.93
C PHE A 13 25.27 -4.15 2.29
N LYS A 14 24.99 -5.14 1.44
CA LYS A 14 25.45 -6.52 1.65
C LYS A 14 26.99 -6.60 1.69
N ASP A 15 27.66 -5.87 0.81
CA ASP A 15 29.13 -5.84 0.74
C ASP A 15 29.75 -5.12 1.94
N LEU A 16 29.17 -3.99 2.36
CA LEU A 16 29.68 -3.20 3.48
C LEU A 16 29.33 -3.79 4.86
N HIS A 17 28.23 -4.54 4.96
CA HIS A 17 27.66 -5.04 6.21
C HIS A 17 27.20 -6.50 6.09
N PRO A 18 28.11 -7.46 5.83
CA PRO A 18 27.76 -8.85 5.63
C PRO A 18 27.08 -9.44 6.87
N GLY A 19 25.95 -10.13 6.67
CA GLY A 19 25.16 -10.76 7.74
C GLY A 19 24.32 -9.80 8.59
N ALA A 20 24.42 -8.49 8.36
CA ALA A 20 23.60 -7.51 9.07
C ALA A 20 22.20 -7.37 8.46
N GLN A 21 21.24 -6.97 9.29
CA GLN A 21 19.90 -6.58 8.86
C GLN A 21 19.79 -5.05 8.84
N ALA A 22 19.50 -4.48 7.68
CA ALA A 22 19.21 -3.05 7.54
C ALA A 22 17.78 -2.72 7.99
N PHE A 23 17.61 -1.52 8.54
CA PHE A 23 16.32 -0.89 8.76
C PHE A 23 16.20 0.30 7.80
N PHE A 24 15.41 0.15 6.74
CA PHE A 24 15.16 1.18 5.74
C PHE A 24 13.93 2.01 6.10
N THR A 25 14.07 3.32 6.04
CA THR A 25 12.97 4.26 6.23
C THR A 25 12.76 5.11 5.00
N PHE A 26 11.50 5.22 4.54
CA PHE A 26 11.13 6.06 3.41
C PHE A 26 10.13 7.13 3.80
N ASP A 27 10.12 8.23 3.05
CA ASP A 27 9.01 9.17 3.10
C ASP A 27 7.77 8.58 2.39
N GLN A 28 6.63 9.26 2.49
CA GLN A 28 5.38 8.81 1.86
C GLN A 28 5.23 9.33 0.43
N SER A 29 6.35 9.53 -0.29
CA SER A 29 6.29 10.02 -1.66
C SER A 29 5.58 9.03 -2.59
N THR A 30 4.88 9.55 -3.59
CA THR A 30 4.11 8.75 -4.55
C THR A 30 5.00 7.78 -5.35
N ASN A 31 6.28 8.08 -5.48
CA ASN A 31 7.27 7.20 -6.11
C ASN A 31 7.44 5.89 -5.33
N HIS A 32 7.28 5.90 -4.01
CA HIS A 32 7.37 4.72 -3.15
C HIS A 32 6.07 3.91 -3.07
N ALA A 33 4.93 4.52 -3.44
CA ALA A 33 3.61 3.90 -3.39
C ALA A 33 3.29 2.98 -4.60
N ALA A 34 4.28 2.68 -5.43
CA ALA A 34 4.10 1.78 -6.56
C ALA A 34 3.96 0.33 -6.08
N PHE A 35 2.95 -0.38 -6.58
CA PHE A 35 2.73 -1.81 -6.32
C PHE A 35 3.29 -2.65 -7.46
N ALA A 36 3.57 -3.92 -7.18
CA ALA A 36 3.90 -4.89 -8.21
C ALA A 36 2.77 -5.02 -9.25
N SER A 37 3.11 -5.43 -10.47
CA SER A 37 2.14 -5.53 -11.57
C SER A 37 1.02 -6.55 -11.31
N ASP A 38 1.30 -7.54 -10.47
CA ASP A 38 0.41 -8.62 -10.06
C ASP A 38 -0.21 -8.39 -8.66
N ALA A 39 0.09 -7.29 -7.97
CA ALA A 39 -0.42 -7.04 -6.62
C ALA A 39 -1.96 -6.96 -6.57
N LEU A 40 -2.58 -7.44 -5.49
CA LEU A 40 -4.03 -7.48 -5.32
C LEU A 40 -4.64 -6.07 -5.24
N ARG A 41 -5.03 -5.52 -6.39
CA ARG A 41 -5.55 -4.16 -6.51
C ARG A 41 -6.90 -4.13 -7.21
N ALA A 42 -7.94 -3.80 -6.48
CA ALA A 42 -9.30 -3.68 -7.01
C ALA A 42 -9.41 -2.66 -8.17
N SER A 43 -8.57 -1.61 -8.18
CA SER A 43 -8.52 -0.63 -9.26
C SER A 43 -7.94 -1.18 -10.57
N LYS A 44 -7.32 -2.37 -10.54
CA LYS A 44 -6.73 -3.06 -11.71
C LYS A 44 -7.59 -4.22 -12.21
N MET A 45 -8.82 -4.35 -11.68
CA MET A 45 -9.78 -5.39 -12.05
C MET A 45 -10.95 -4.80 -12.83
N ASN A 46 -11.47 -5.58 -13.78
CA ASN A 46 -12.72 -5.29 -14.47
C ASN A 46 -13.92 -5.83 -13.68
N LEU A 47 -15.13 -5.38 -13.99
CA LEU A 47 -16.35 -5.98 -13.42
C LEU A 47 -16.52 -7.44 -13.88
N LYS A 48 -16.38 -7.65 -15.19
CA LYS A 48 -16.49 -8.94 -15.87
C LYS A 48 -15.10 -9.54 -16.14
N PRO A 49 -15.01 -10.85 -16.39
CA PRO A 49 -13.77 -11.51 -16.80
C PRO A 49 -13.09 -10.91 -18.03
N GLY A 50 -11.78 -11.13 -18.14
CA GLY A 50 -11.00 -10.80 -19.34
C GLY A 50 -10.86 -9.28 -19.61
N GLY A 51 -10.65 -8.93 -20.88
CA GLY A 51 -10.37 -7.55 -21.29
C GLY A 51 -9.02 -7.02 -20.80
N ALA A 52 -8.84 -5.70 -20.86
CA ALA A 52 -7.63 -5.02 -20.38
C ALA A 52 -7.64 -4.88 -18.84
N GLN A 53 -7.51 -5.99 -18.11
CA GLN A 53 -7.26 -6.00 -16.66
C GLN A 53 -5.95 -6.70 -16.33
N ALA A 54 -5.41 -6.41 -15.14
CA ALA A 54 -4.20 -7.05 -14.68
C ALA A 54 -4.45 -8.52 -14.30
N ARG A 55 -3.44 -9.37 -14.50
CA ARG A 55 -3.41 -10.72 -13.94
C ARG A 55 -2.86 -10.60 -12.52
N LEU A 56 -3.74 -10.68 -11.55
CA LEU A 56 -3.36 -10.54 -10.14
C LEU A 56 -2.84 -11.87 -9.58
N ARG A 57 -1.99 -11.78 -8.57
CA ARG A 57 -1.52 -12.92 -7.77
C ARG A 57 -2.66 -13.57 -6.99
N GLN A 58 -2.37 -14.69 -6.36
CA GLN A 58 -3.35 -15.41 -5.55
C GLN A 58 -3.78 -14.57 -4.34
N GLY A 59 -5.09 -14.48 -4.13
CA GLY A 59 -5.67 -13.87 -2.92
C GLY A 59 -5.88 -14.89 -1.81
N LYS A 60 -6.49 -14.43 -0.73
CA LYS A 60 -6.81 -15.23 0.44
C LYS A 60 -8.24 -14.95 0.90
N LEU A 61 -9.03 -16.01 1.10
CA LEU A 61 -10.36 -15.94 1.68
C LEU A 61 -10.27 -15.77 3.21
N SER A 62 -11.39 -15.45 3.85
CA SER A 62 -11.47 -15.19 5.30
C SER A 62 -11.12 -16.42 6.16
N ASP A 63 -11.38 -17.63 5.66
CA ASP A 63 -10.99 -18.90 6.27
C ASP A 63 -9.49 -19.24 6.05
N GLY A 64 -8.80 -18.40 5.28
CA GLY A 64 -7.41 -18.54 4.90
C GLY A 64 -7.16 -19.39 3.66
N THR A 65 -8.21 -19.92 3.04
CA THR A 65 -8.13 -20.68 1.79
C THR A 65 -7.61 -19.78 0.68
N PRO A 66 -6.64 -20.24 -0.14
CA PRO A 66 -6.15 -19.46 -1.27
C PRO A 66 -7.24 -19.25 -2.34
N GLN A 67 -7.37 -18.02 -2.84
CA GLN A 67 -8.31 -17.68 -3.91
C GLN A 67 -7.57 -17.39 -5.22
N SER A 68 -7.79 -18.22 -6.24
CA SER A 68 -7.28 -17.94 -7.59
C SER A 68 -8.00 -16.74 -8.21
N MET A 69 -7.22 -15.80 -8.75
CA MET A 69 -7.72 -14.63 -9.50
C MET A 69 -7.86 -14.90 -11.01
N VAL A 70 -7.62 -16.14 -11.44
CA VAL A 70 -7.70 -16.61 -12.83
C VAL A 70 -8.61 -17.85 -12.85
N PHE A 71 -9.39 -18.02 -13.91
CA PHE A 71 -10.18 -19.24 -14.07
C PHE A 71 -9.31 -20.46 -14.33
N ASP A 72 -9.67 -21.56 -13.67
CA ASP A 72 -8.99 -22.85 -13.79
C ASP A 72 -9.21 -23.50 -15.16
N HIS A 73 -8.46 -24.57 -15.43
CA HIS A 73 -8.38 -25.18 -16.75
C HIS A 73 -9.69 -25.83 -17.23
N ASP A 74 -10.53 -26.25 -16.30
CA ASP A 74 -11.84 -26.87 -16.52
C ASP A 74 -12.98 -25.86 -16.74
N HIS A 75 -12.73 -24.57 -16.57
CA HIS A 75 -13.73 -23.52 -16.74
C HIS A 75 -13.83 -23.05 -18.21
N PRO A 76 -15.03 -22.69 -18.73
CA PRO A 76 -15.19 -22.16 -20.09
C PRO A 76 -14.36 -20.90 -20.40
N LEU A 77 -14.01 -20.14 -19.36
CA LEU A 77 -13.16 -18.94 -19.43
C LEU A 77 -11.73 -19.20 -18.93
N SER A 78 -11.28 -20.45 -18.99
CA SER A 78 -9.95 -20.92 -18.57
C SER A 78 -8.84 -19.95 -18.98
N GLY A 79 -7.94 -19.67 -18.02
CA GLY A 79 -6.81 -18.77 -18.23
C GLY A 79 -7.16 -17.28 -18.24
N GLN A 80 -8.43 -16.88 -18.27
CA GLN A 80 -8.82 -15.47 -18.16
C GLN A 80 -8.78 -14.98 -16.71
N ALA A 81 -8.38 -13.72 -16.51
CA ALA A 81 -8.50 -13.08 -15.20
C ALA A 81 -9.97 -12.93 -14.81
N LYS A 82 -10.29 -13.30 -13.56
CA LYS A 82 -11.63 -13.16 -12.98
C LYS A 82 -11.92 -11.66 -12.75
N GLY A 83 -13.13 -11.24 -13.09
CA GLY A 83 -13.61 -9.90 -12.76
C GLY A 83 -14.09 -9.81 -11.30
N LEU A 84 -14.31 -8.59 -10.83
CA LEU A 84 -14.83 -8.29 -9.49
C LEU A 84 -16.10 -9.06 -9.18
N GLN A 85 -16.99 -9.25 -10.16
CA GLN A 85 -18.23 -9.99 -9.95
C GLN A 85 -17.99 -11.43 -9.51
N GLN A 86 -17.07 -12.13 -10.16
CA GLN A 86 -16.77 -13.52 -9.82
C GLN A 86 -16.02 -13.60 -8.48
N VAL A 87 -14.99 -12.76 -8.30
CA VAL A 87 -14.15 -12.77 -7.10
C VAL A 87 -14.93 -12.40 -5.84
N LEU A 88 -15.85 -11.44 -5.93
CA LEU A 88 -16.71 -11.05 -4.82
C LEU A 88 -17.80 -12.09 -4.52
N LEU A 89 -18.37 -12.74 -5.54
CA LEU A 89 -19.34 -13.81 -5.35
C LEU A 89 -18.72 -14.98 -4.57
N GLU A 90 -17.50 -15.38 -4.93
CA GLU A 90 -16.71 -16.40 -4.20
C GLU A 90 -16.42 -16.00 -2.74
N ARG A 91 -16.45 -14.70 -2.43
CA ARG A 91 -16.28 -14.15 -1.07
C ARG A 91 -17.61 -13.92 -0.34
N GLY A 92 -18.74 -14.32 -0.92
CA GLY A 92 -20.07 -14.16 -0.32
C GLY A 92 -20.74 -12.81 -0.59
N TYR A 93 -20.23 -12.02 -1.54
CA TYR A 93 -20.82 -10.75 -1.94
C TYR A 93 -21.43 -10.84 -3.34
N ASP A 94 -22.73 -11.06 -3.41
CA ASP A 94 -23.45 -10.99 -4.69
C ASP A 94 -23.75 -9.51 -5.04
N ILE A 95 -22.99 -8.99 -6.01
CA ILE A 95 -23.11 -7.62 -6.52
C ILE A 95 -24.53 -7.32 -7.03
N LYS A 96 -25.24 -8.30 -7.60
CA LYS A 96 -26.59 -8.10 -8.16
C LYS A 96 -27.62 -7.96 -7.05
N GLU A 97 -27.58 -8.87 -6.08
CA GLU A 97 -28.47 -8.82 -4.90
C GLU A 97 -28.24 -7.56 -4.07
N LEU A 98 -26.97 -7.16 -3.91
CA LEU A 98 -26.58 -5.93 -3.21
C LEU A 98 -26.76 -4.66 -4.06
N LYS A 99 -27.18 -4.79 -5.32
CA LYS A 99 -27.35 -3.68 -6.28
C LYS A 99 -26.12 -2.75 -6.37
N MET A 100 -24.94 -3.35 -6.28
CA MET A 100 -23.68 -2.62 -6.21
C MET A 100 -23.21 -2.22 -7.62
N PRO A 101 -22.95 -0.92 -7.89
CA PRO A 101 -22.30 -0.51 -9.13
C PRO A 101 -20.82 -0.93 -9.12
N LEU A 102 -20.15 -0.89 -10.28
CA LEU A 102 -18.69 -1.10 -10.37
C LEU A 102 -17.92 -0.06 -9.54
N THR A 103 -18.29 1.22 -9.69
CA THR A 103 -17.70 2.37 -9.00
C THR A 103 -18.78 3.30 -8.51
N CYS A 104 -18.64 3.82 -7.29
CA CYS A 104 -19.47 4.90 -6.78
C CYS A 104 -18.86 6.28 -7.12
N LYS A 105 -19.57 7.36 -6.78
CA LYS A 105 -19.13 8.75 -7.01
C LYS A 105 -18.05 9.24 -6.05
N GLN A 106 -17.65 8.44 -5.07
CA GLN A 106 -16.66 8.83 -4.06
C GLN A 106 -15.30 8.23 -4.43
N PRO A 107 -14.36 8.98 -5.01
CA PRO A 107 -13.09 8.43 -5.49
C PRO A 107 -12.07 8.15 -4.37
N ASN A 108 -12.20 8.84 -3.23
CA ASN A 108 -11.17 8.89 -2.17
C ASN A 108 -11.66 8.30 -0.84
N VAL A 109 -12.49 7.27 -0.87
CA VAL A 109 -12.92 6.62 0.38
C VAL A 109 -11.76 5.77 0.91
N GLY A 110 -11.36 6.00 2.16
CA GLY A 110 -10.38 5.19 2.83
C GLY A 110 -10.88 3.76 3.00
N THR A 111 -10.33 2.83 2.24
CA THR A 111 -10.64 1.38 2.35
C THR A 111 -9.67 0.65 3.28
N ASN A 112 -8.71 1.38 3.84
CA ASN A 112 -7.55 0.84 4.55
C ASN A 112 -7.90 0.34 5.97
N ARG A 113 -9.04 0.75 6.54
CA ARG A 113 -9.48 0.42 7.92
C ARG A 113 -11.00 0.35 7.99
N GLY A 114 -11.52 -0.30 9.03
CA GLY A 114 -12.96 -0.40 9.30
C GLY A 114 -13.68 -1.50 8.52
N ASP A 115 -15.01 -1.42 8.50
CA ASP A 115 -15.89 -2.42 7.89
C ASP A 115 -15.77 -2.47 6.36
N VAL A 116 -16.36 -3.52 5.77
CA VAL A 116 -16.39 -3.68 4.31
C VAL A 116 -17.37 -2.68 3.69
N LEU A 117 -16.86 -1.87 2.76
CA LEU A 117 -17.64 -0.82 2.12
C LEU A 117 -18.48 -1.38 0.95
N LEU A 118 -19.79 -1.48 1.15
CA LEU A 118 -20.73 -2.04 0.17
C LEU A 118 -21.26 -1.02 -0.86
N CYS A 119 -20.68 0.19 -0.95
CA CYS A 119 -21.18 1.22 -1.87
C CYS A 119 -20.90 0.92 -3.36
N CYS A 120 -19.87 0.13 -3.68
CA CYS A 120 -19.56 -0.33 -5.02
C CYS A 120 -18.62 -1.54 -4.98
N ALA A 121 -18.56 -2.31 -6.07
CA ALA A 121 -17.73 -3.50 -6.20
C ALA A 121 -16.25 -3.20 -5.93
N ARG A 122 -15.74 -2.07 -6.42
CA ARG A 122 -14.35 -1.68 -6.23
C ARG A 122 -14.00 -1.41 -4.76
N HIS A 123 -14.86 -0.70 -4.02
CA HIS A 123 -14.61 -0.45 -2.60
C HIS A 123 -14.81 -1.71 -1.76
N CYS A 124 -15.81 -2.54 -2.04
CA CYS A 124 -16.00 -3.79 -1.34
C CYS A 124 -14.78 -4.70 -1.48
N MET A 125 -14.22 -4.78 -2.69
CA MET A 125 -13.00 -5.55 -2.96
C MET A 125 -11.76 -4.92 -2.31
N ALA A 126 -11.59 -3.60 -2.40
CA ALA A 126 -10.47 -2.90 -1.75
C ALA A 126 -10.53 -2.98 -0.22
N SER A 127 -11.74 -3.13 0.34
CA SER A 127 -11.96 -3.36 1.76
C SER A 127 -11.68 -4.79 2.21
N GLN A 128 -11.34 -5.73 1.32
CA GLN A 128 -10.95 -7.08 1.73
C GLN A 128 -9.54 -7.08 2.34
N GLU A 129 -9.31 -7.91 3.36
CA GLU A 129 -8.08 -7.87 4.15
C GLU A 129 -6.82 -8.08 3.30
N ASP A 130 -6.79 -9.11 2.46
CA ASP A 130 -5.68 -9.42 1.57
C ASP A 130 -5.38 -8.31 0.54
N PHE A 131 -6.40 -7.52 0.17
CA PHE A 131 -6.24 -6.33 -0.67
C PHE A 131 -5.73 -5.12 0.11
N ARG A 132 -6.10 -4.97 1.39
CA ARG A 132 -5.62 -3.87 2.26
C ARG A 132 -4.15 -4.01 2.64
N ILE A 133 -3.72 -5.24 2.89
CA ILE A 133 -2.36 -5.53 3.38
C ILE A 133 -1.34 -5.73 2.25
N GLN A 134 -1.71 -5.46 1.00
CA GLN A 134 -0.73 -5.47 -0.09
C GLN A 134 0.38 -4.47 0.22
N MET A 135 1.61 -4.94 0.06
CA MET A 135 2.81 -4.13 0.22
C MET A 135 3.15 -3.45 -1.10
N SER A 136 3.77 -2.28 -1.01
CA SER A 136 4.40 -1.66 -2.17
C SER A 136 5.52 -2.56 -2.72
N LEU A 137 5.84 -2.39 -4.01
CA LEU A 137 6.96 -3.09 -4.64
C LEU A 137 8.29 -2.81 -3.92
N LEU A 138 8.42 -1.63 -3.32
CA LEU A 138 9.58 -1.24 -2.52
C LEU A 138 9.68 -2.06 -1.23
N GLU A 139 8.59 -2.15 -0.47
CA GLU A 139 8.51 -2.97 0.75
C GLU A 139 8.80 -4.43 0.44
N GLU A 140 8.13 -5.00 -0.57
CA GLU A 140 8.34 -6.39 -0.98
C GLU A 140 9.82 -6.63 -1.30
N THR A 141 10.43 -5.74 -2.06
CA THR A 141 11.85 -5.84 -2.45
C THR A 141 12.79 -5.86 -1.24
N ILE A 142 12.55 -4.98 -0.27
CA ILE A 142 13.42 -4.83 0.90
C ILE A 142 13.24 -6.00 1.87
N ILE A 143 11.99 -6.41 2.10
CA ILE A 143 11.66 -7.53 2.99
C ILE A 143 12.17 -8.85 2.40
N GLN A 144 12.05 -9.06 1.09
CA GLN A 144 12.61 -10.23 0.41
C GLN A 144 14.14 -10.30 0.50
N ALA A 145 14.82 -9.16 0.59
CA ALA A 145 16.26 -9.11 0.84
C ALA A 145 16.65 -9.37 2.31
N GLY A 146 15.69 -9.67 3.18
CA GLY A 146 15.91 -9.96 4.60
C GLY A 146 16.04 -8.70 5.46
N HIS A 147 15.61 -7.55 4.97
CA HIS A 147 15.69 -6.27 5.68
C HIS A 147 14.32 -5.79 6.15
N ILE A 148 14.33 -4.79 7.05
CA ILE A 148 13.11 -4.19 7.56
C ILE A 148 12.82 -2.92 6.77
N CYS A 149 11.57 -2.75 6.35
CA CYS A 149 11.08 -1.55 5.68
C CYS A 149 10.04 -0.85 6.55
N ALA A 150 10.18 0.46 6.72
CA ALA A 150 9.21 1.28 7.42
C ALA A 150 8.96 2.61 6.67
N PHE A 151 7.72 3.07 6.69
CA PHE A 151 7.38 4.40 6.18
C PHE A 151 7.22 5.39 7.33
N LEU A 152 7.81 6.58 7.15
CA LEU A 152 7.61 7.67 8.09
C LEU A 152 6.10 8.04 8.12
N PRO A 153 5.56 8.42 9.29
CA PRO A 153 4.18 8.87 9.38
C PRO A 153 3.92 9.99 8.38
N ASN A 154 2.81 9.89 7.63
CA ASN A 154 2.34 11.02 6.83
C ASN A 154 1.89 12.10 7.80
N LEU A 155 2.83 12.98 8.14
CA LEU A 155 2.67 13.91 9.23
C LEU A 155 1.68 15.05 8.88
N GLY A 156 1.09 15.08 7.67
CA GLY A 156 0.13 16.10 7.25
C GLY A 156 0.68 17.53 7.23
N TYR A 157 1.94 17.70 7.63
CA TYR A 157 2.66 18.95 7.66
C TYR A 157 3.25 19.21 6.27
N ASP A 158 3.16 20.47 5.88
CA ASP A 158 3.66 21.05 4.64
C ASP A 158 5.07 20.52 4.32
N TYR A 159 5.28 20.21 3.04
CA TYR A 159 6.52 19.72 2.43
C TYR A 159 7.78 20.43 2.98
N GLU A 160 7.65 21.70 3.36
CA GLU A 160 8.69 22.55 3.95
C GLU A 160 9.26 22.05 5.30
N LEU A 161 8.48 21.39 6.16
CA LEU A 161 9.00 20.82 7.43
C LEU A 161 9.86 19.58 7.18
N THR A 162 9.46 18.74 6.22
CA THR A 162 10.25 17.58 5.77
C THR A 162 11.53 18.04 5.09
N LYS A 163 11.46 19.11 4.29
CA LYS A 163 12.59 19.77 3.64
C LYS A 163 13.55 20.39 4.66
N PHE A 164 13.04 21.02 5.72
CA PHE A 164 13.85 21.56 6.82
C PHE A 164 14.59 20.44 7.57
N ALA A 165 13.89 19.36 7.93
CA ALA A 165 14.51 18.22 8.60
C ALA A 165 15.59 17.57 7.72
N HIS A 166 15.31 17.39 6.43
CA HIS A 166 16.25 16.82 5.46
C HIS A 166 17.46 17.73 5.20
N LYS A 167 17.26 19.06 5.16
CA LYS A 167 18.33 20.07 4.98
C LYS A 167 19.19 20.21 6.24
N LYS A 168 18.59 20.14 7.43
CA LYS A 168 19.28 20.33 8.71
C LYS A 168 20.04 19.09 9.17
N TYR A 169 19.59 17.88 8.81
CA TYR A 169 20.13 16.63 9.38
C TYR A 169 20.60 15.60 8.34
N LYS A 170 20.97 16.08 7.14
CA LYS A 170 21.41 15.27 5.98
C LYS A 170 22.56 14.26 6.25
N SER A 171 23.21 14.33 7.41
CA SER A 171 24.36 13.50 7.80
C SER A 171 24.18 12.69 9.09
N HIS A 172 23.07 12.81 9.83
CA HIS A 172 22.94 12.18 11.15
C HIS A 172 22.08 10.91 11.10
N ARG A 173 22.74 9.75 11.20
CA ARG A 173 22.16 8.37 11.16
C ARG A 173 21.26 8.02 12.36
N ARG A 174 20.90 8.97 13.23
CA ARG A 174 19.96 8.80 14.35
C ARG A 174 19.36 10.15 14.75
N ILE A 175 18.04 10.24 14.81
CA ILE A 175 17.28 11.41 15.27
C ILE A 175 17.30 11.42 16.81
N PRO A 176 17.94 12.39 17.49
CA PRO A 176 18.01 12.40 18.96
C PRO A 176 16.65 12.60 19.64
N GLN A 177 16.43 12.01 20.82
CA GLN A 177 15.19 12.15 21.62
C GLN A 177 14.83 13.60 21.95
N LEU A 178 15.84 14.48 22.08
CA LEU A 178 15.66 15.93 22.23
C LEU A 178 14.84 16.57 21.10
N LEU A 179 14.85 16.01 19.88
CA LEU A 179 14.04 16.52 18.77
C LEU A 179 12.54 16.30 18.97
N PHE A 180 12.11 15.24 19.67
CA PHE A 180 10.69 15.07 19.98
C PHE A 180 10.22 16.14 20.97
N GLN A 181 11.06 16.50 21.95
CA GLN A 181 10.78 17.56 22.91
C GLN A 181 10.81 18.95 22.26
N GLU A 182 11.75 19.21 21.35
CA GLU A 182 11.79 20.45 20.57
C GLU A 182 10.61 20.55 19.60
N LYS A 183 10.20 19.43 18.99
CA LYS A 183 9.00 19.36 18.16
C LYS A 183 7.75 19.70 18.96
N GLU A 184 7.57 19.13 20.15
CA GLU A 184 6.39 19.40 20.99
C GLU A 184 6.33 20.88 21.38
N LYS A 185 7.46 21.47 21.80
CA LYS A 185 7.54 22.91 22.11
C LYS A 185 7.20 23.80 20.91
N LEU A 186 7.70 23.47 19.72
CA LEU A 186 7.40 24.24 18.50
C LEU A 186 5.94 24.11 18.07
N VAL A 187 5.33 22.93 18.27
CA VAL A 187 3.90 22.72 18.01
C VAL A 187 3.05 23.55 18.98
N GLU A 188 3.42 23.59 20.26
CA GLU A 188 2.76 24.44 21.28
C GLU A 188 2.90 25.94 20.96
N GLU A 189 4.09 26.39 20.56
CA GLU A 189 4.31 27.78 20.12
C GLU A 189 3.51 28.16 18.87
N MET A 190 3.30 27.22 17.95
CA MET A 190 2.49 27.46 16.76
C MET A 190 0.98 27.45 17.05
N GLN A 191 0.54 26.63 18.00
CA GLN A 191 -0.87 26.60 18.45
C GLN A 191 -1.23 27.89 19.20
N SER A 192 -0.39 28.32 20.14
CA SER A 192 -0.58 29.59 20.86
C SER A 192 -0.61 30.82 19.93
N LYS A 193 0.23 30.86 18.89
CA LYS A 193 0.20 31.93 17.87
C LYS A 193 -1.05 31.90 16.99
N ARG A 194 -1.72 30.76 16.88
CA ARG A 194 -2.99 30.62 16.15
C ARG A 194 -4.20 31.03 16.99
N GLU A 195 -4.16 30.79 18.29
CA GLU A 195 -5.23 31.16 19.23
C GLU A 195 -5.20 32.66 19.60
N ALA A 196 -4.04 33.30 19.46
CA ALA A 196 -3.86 34.74 19.66
C ALA A 196 -4.31 35.60 18.46
N LYS A 197 -4.95 35.02 17.45
CA LYS A 197 -5.42 35.70 16.23
C LYS A 197 -6.91 35.47 16.03
#